data_AF-A0A4Y1QMN1-F1
#
_entry.id   AF-A0A4Y1QMN1-F1
#
_cell.length_a   1.000
_cell.length_b   1.000
_cell.length_c   1.000
_cell.angle_alpha   90.00
_cell.angle_beta   90.00
_cell.angle_gamma   90.00
#
_symmetry.space_group_name_H-M   'P 1'
#
loop_
_entity.id
_entity.type
_entity.pdbx_description
1 polymer ?
#
loop_
_entity_poly.entity_id
_entity_poly.type
_entity_poly.pdbx_seq_one_letter_code
_entity_poly.pdbx_strand_id
1 'polypeptide(L)'
;MDFSSMSCPLIFTLSFLLIFTALPSSFSQPTADAPAPASDSCNGVFLSYAYTTGAKLPPELKSNPKRQPYRFESVLTVLNNGLEDLKSWRVFVGFKNDEYLVSASNAILADGTSLPGSVGNGTVLAGFPMTDLKTAIKTAGDLTQMEVQVKLLGTQFGVAPPKVPLPSNISLANDGFVCLNAVQGTNEMHVCCTVDAKFKTNITVDDEFLPRQNGDLTIMYDVTNTQDSNYWAQVTIANHNP
;
A
#
# COMPACT_ATOMS: atom_id res chain seq x y z
N MET A 1 -45.40 -73.11 51.29
CA MET A 1 -43.95 -72.89 51.36
C MET A 1 -43.38 -72.62 49.97
N ASP A 2 -43.34 -71.43 49.39
CA ASP A 2 -44.14 -70.20 49.43
C ASP A 2 -43.73 -69.40 48.18
N PHE A 3 -44.73 -68.80 47.51
CA PHE A 3 -44.76 -67.56 46.68
C PHE A 3 -43.52 -67.22 45.81
N SER A 4 -43.57 -66.95 44.49
CA SER A 4 -44.58 -66.39 43.56
C SER A 4 -44.05 -66.61 42.12
N SER A 5 -44.83 -67.11 41.15
CA SER A 5 -45.66 -66.35 40.18
C SER A 5 -44.87 -65.32 39.33
N MET A 6 -44.45 -65.65 38.10
CA MET A 6 -45.16 -65.47 36.80
C MET A 6 -44.87 -64.07 36.19
N SER A 7 -44.19 -63.94 35.04
CA SER A 7 -44.82 -63.99 33.71
C SER A 7 -43.80 -64.05 32.55
N CYS A 8 -43.95 -65.12 31.74
CA CYS A 8 -43.72 -65.38 30.31
C CYS A 8 -43.56 -64.18 29.32
N PRO A 9 -43.22 -64.42 28.02
CA PRO A 9 -42.03 -65.05 27.41
C PRO A 9 -41.46 -64.13 26.29
N LEU A 10 -40.37 -64.51 25.60
CA LEU A 10 -40.29 -64.54 24.11
C LEU A 10 -38.84 -64.73 23.63
N ILE A 11 -38.61 -65.89 23.03
CA ILE A 11 -37.96 -66.13 21.73
C ILE A 11 -36.61 -65.41 21.48
N PHE A 12 -35.57 -66.22 21.59
CA PHE A 12 -34.18 -65.95 21.27
C PHE A 12 -33.98 -65.81 19.75
N THR A 13 -33.99 -64.58 19.23
CA THR A 13 -33.57 -64.28 17.85
C THR A 13 -32.12 -63.84 17.80
N LEU A 14 -31.37 -64.57 17.00
CA LEU A 14 -29.99 -64.41 16.54
C LEU A 14 -29.62 -62.96 16.19
N SER A 15 -28.75 -62.32 16.98
CA SER A 15 -28.15 -61.02 16.65
C SER A 15 -26.66 -61.19 16.38
N PHE A 16 -26.32 -61.14 15.08
CA PHE A 16 -24.96 -61.14 14.54
C PHE A 16 -24.33 -59.76 14.81
N LEU A 17 -23.27 -59.72 15.62
CA LEU A 17 -22.50 -58.50 15.90
C LEU A 17 -21.66 -58.13 14.67
N LEU A 18 -22.08 -57.11 13.91
CA LEU A 18 -21.26 -56.41 12.91
C LEU A 18 -21.06 -54.97 13.37
N ILE A 19 -19.93 -54.70 14.01
CA ILE A 19 -19.48 -53.36 14.34
C ILE A 19 -18.97 -52.72 13.05
N PHE A 20 -19.82 -51.94 12.38
CA PHE A 20 -19.40 -51.07 11.28
C PHE A 20 -18.67 -49.86 11.88
N THR A 21 -17.34 -49.85 11.77
CA THR A 21 -16.51 -48.68 12.03
C THR A 21 -16.80 -47.60 10.99
N ALA A 22 -17.59 -46.59 11.35
CA ALA A 22 -17.73 -45.37 10.58
C ALA A 22 -16.45 -44.54 10.74
N LEU A 23 -15.50 -44.72 9.81
CA LEU A 23 -14.45 -43.73 9.58
C LEU A 23 -15.11 -42.49 8.96
N PRO A 24 -14.98 -41.29 9.54
CA PRO A 24 -15.33 -40.08 8.82
C PRO A 24 -14.31 -39.94 7.68
N SER A 25 -14.74 -40.32 6.48
CA SER A 25 -14.06 -39.94 5.25
C SER A 25 -14.11 -38.42 5.15
N SER A 26 -13.03 -37.76 5.55
CA SER A 26 -12.76 -36.37 5.23
C SER A 26 -12.65 -36.24 3.72
N PHE A 27 -13.79 -36.00 3.06
CA PHE A 27 -13.79 -35.50 1.71
C PHE A 27 -13.15 -34.11 1.76
N SER A 28 -11.95 -33.98 1.21
CA SER A 28 -11.39 -32.69 0.84
C SER A 28 -12.36 -32.07 -0.17
N GLN A 29 -13.18 -31.12 0.29
CA GLN A 29 -13.83 -30.19 -0.62
C GLN A 29 -12.71 -29.45 -1.36
N PRO A 30 -12.77 -29.31 -2.70
CA PRO A 30 -11.97 -28.31 -3.37
C PRO A 30 -12.37 -26.97 -2.77
N THR A 31 -11.52 -26.41 -1.93
CA THR A 31 -11.59 -25.00 -1.55
C THR A 31 -11.57 -24.23 -2.86
N ALA A 32 -12.67 -23.53 -3.16
CA ALA A 32 -12.62 -22.49 -4.18
C ALA A 32 -11.48 -21.56 -3.77
N ASP A 33 -10.42 -21.52 -4.59
CA ASP A 33 -9.29 -20.63 -4.34
C ASP A 33 -9.85 -19.22 -4.13
N ALA A 34 -9.39 -18.57 -3.06
CA ALA A 34 -9.70 -17.17 -2.84
C ALA A 34 -9.36 -16.40 -4.13
N PRO A 35 -10.18 -15.40 -4.54
CA PRO A 35 -9.87 -14.60 -5.71
C PRO A 35 -8.42 -14.11 -5.63
N ALA A 36 -7.65 -14.29 -6.70
CA ALA A 36 -6.27 -13.86 -6.73
C ALA A 36 -6.17 -12.36 -6.35
N PRO A 37 -5.14 -11.96 -5.60
CA PRO A 37 -4.88 -10.55 -5.30
C PRO A 37 -4.99 -9.67 -6.54
N ALA A 38 -5.61 -8.49 -6.42
CA ALA A 38 -5.75 -7.56 -7.54
C ALA A 38 -4.39 -7.19 -8.17
N SER A 39 -3.33 -7.18 -7.36
CA SER A 39 -1.94 -7.00 -7.78
C SER A 39 -1.48 -7.98 -8.84
N ASP A 40 -1.94 -9.24 -8.77
CA ASP A 40 -1.47 -10.33 -9.66
C ASP A 40 -1.95 -10.12 -11.10
N SER A 41 -3.02 -9.34 -11.28
CA SER A 41 -3.55 -8.98 -12.60
C SER A 41 -2.88 -7.74 -13.21
N CYS A 42 -2.04 -7.03 -12.45
CA CYS A 42 -1.42 -5.79 -12.89
C CYS A 42 -0.02 -6.03 -13.50
N ASN A 43 0.08 -5.89 -14.82
CA ASN A 43 1.35 -5.92 -15.57
C ASN A 43 1.97 -4.52 -15.65
N GLY A 44 2.31 -3.94 -14.50
CA GLY A 44 2.82 -2.57 -14.39
C GLY A 44 3.13 -2.19 -12.94
N VAL A 45 2.99 -0.92 -12.60
CA VAL A 45 3.08 -0.46 -11.20
C VAL A 45 1.70 -0.54 -10.57
N PHE A 46 1.56 -1.41 -9.57
CA PHE A 46 0.35 -1.54 -8.78
C PHE A 46 0.41 -0.58 -7.59
N LEU A 47 -0.65 0.19 -7.40
CA LEU A 47 -0.82 1.06 -6.24
C LEU A 47 -2.07 0.63 -5.48
N SER A 48 -1.99 0.57 -4.15
CA SER A 48 -3.18 0.43 -3.31
C SER A 48 -3.12 1.34 -2.09
N TYR A 49 -4.28 1.79 -1.63
CA TYR A 49 -4.46 2.55 -0.42
C TYR A 49 -5.51 1.86 0.44
N ALA A 50 -5.10 1.37 1.60
CA ALA A 50 -5.98 0.70 2.55
C ALA A 50 -6.10 1.54 3.83
N TYR A 51 -7.33 1.91 4.19
CA TYR A 51 -7.63 2.48 5.49
C TYR A 51 -7.66 1.40 6.57
N THR A 52 -6.93 1.63 7.65
CA THR A 52 -6.80 0.69 8.75
C THR A 52 -7.74 1.04 9.90
N THR A 53 -7.64 2.26 10.42
CA THR A 53 -8.41 2.67 11.60
C THR A 53 -8.45 4.18 11.76
N GLY A 54 -9.31 4.64 12.66
CA GLY A 54 -9.44 6.04 13.02
C GLY A 54 -10.25 6.22 14.29
N ALA A 55 -10.04 7.36 14.93
CA ALA A 55 -10.67 7.68 16.20
C ALA A 55 -10.99 9.16 16.27
N LYS A 56 -12.07 9.50 16.97
CA LYS A 56 -12.42 10.90 17.23
C LYS A 56 -11.33 11.56 18.07
N LEU A 57 -10.90 12.74 17.67
CA LEU A 57 -9.89 13.51 18.38
C LEU A 57 -10.53 14.67 19.16
N PRO A 58 -9.95 15.06 20.31
CA PRO A 58 -10.32 16.31 20.97
C PRO A 58 -9.82 17.53 20.16
N PRO A 59 -10.44 18.71 20.33
CA PRO A 59 -11.66 18.96 21.08
C PRO A 59 -12.91 18.45 20.35
N GLU A 60 -14.00 18.21 21.10
CA GLU A 60 -15.28 17.88 20.50
C GLU A 60 -16.01 19.11 19.98
N LEU A 61 -16.27 19.16 18.68
CA LEU A 61 -16.94 20.29 18.02
C LEU A 61 -18.43 20.03 17.84
N LYS A 62 -19.19 20.09 18.94
CA LYS A 62 -20.64 19.84 18.93
C LYS A 62 -21.42 20.79 18.00
N SER A 63 -20.98 22.04 17.89
CA SER A 63 -21.61 23.04 17.02
C SER A 63 -21.19 22.94 15.55
N ASN A 64 -20.08 22.25 15.24
CA ASN A 64 -19.60 22.10 13.87
C ASN A 64 -19.07 20.67 13.58
N PRO A 65 -19.96 19.70 13.38
CA PRO A 65 -19.58 18.30 13.15
C PRO A 65 -18.72 18.09 11.90
N LYS A 66 -18.85 18.94 10.87
CA LYS A 66 -18.03 18.86 9.63
C LYS A 66 -16.57 19.18 9.87
N ARG A 67 -16.26 19.93 10.93
CA ARG A 67 -14.88 20.28 11.33
C ARG A 67 -14.39 19.45 12.50
N GLN A 68 -15.14 18.44 12.94
CA GLN A 68 -14.68 17.52 13.97
C GLN A 68 -13.44 16.78 13.48
N PRO A 69 -12.28 16.87 14.17
CA PRO A 69 -11.09 16.11 13.80
C PRO A 69 -11.24 14.64 14.17
N TYR A 70 -10.71 13.79 13.30
CA TYR A 70 -10.56 12.36 13.49
C TYR A 70 -9.17 11.94 13.03
N ARG A 71 -8.52 11.10 13.83
CA ARG A 71 -7.31 10.38 13.42
C ARG A 71 -7.64 9.45 12.27
N PHE A 72 -6.73 9.31 11.31
CA PHE A 72 -6.74 8.21 10.37
C PHE A 72 -5.38 7.52 10.33
N GLU A 73 -5.40 6.22 10.15
CA GLU A 73 -4.25 5.38 9.82
C GLU A 73 -4.56 4.62 8.53
N SER A 74 -3.59 4.58 7.64
CA SER A 74 -3.71 3.91 6.35
C SER A 74 -2.37 3.42 5.85
N VAL A 75 -2.40 2.48 4.92
CA VAL A 75 -1.22 1.94 4.24
C VAL A 75 -1.36 2.22 2.76
N LEU A 76 -0.41 2.96 2.19
CA LEU A 76 -0.21 3.07 0.75
C LEU A 76 0.85 2.06 0.33
N THR A 77 0.54 1.21 -0.64
CA THR A 77 1.45 0.22 -1.21
C THR A 77 1.81 0.63 -2.64
N VAL A 78 3.09 0.52 -2.97
CA VAL A 78 3.62 0.69 -4.32
C VAL A 78 4.39 -0.57 -4.68
N LEU A 79 3.93 -1.29 -5.70
CA LEU A 79 4.52 -2.56 -6.13
C LEU A 79 4.88 -2.48 -7.61
N ASN A 80 6.13 -2.78 -7.95
CA ASN A 80 6.60 -2.82 -9.34
C ASN A 80 6.51 -4.23 -9.94
N ASN A 81 5.43 -4.51 -10.64
CA ASN A 81 5.26 -5.70 -11.49
C ASN A 81 5.62 -5.42 -12.97
N GLY A 82 6.25 -4.27 -13.25
CA GLY A 82 6.66 -3.86 -14.59
C GLY A 82 7.89 -4.59 -15.11
N LEU A 83 8.23 -4.27 -16.37
CA LEU A 83 9.43 -4.79 -17.04
C LEU A 83 10.70 -3.98 -16.71
N GLU A 84 10.52 -2.74 -16.22
CA GLU A 84 11.61 -1.80 -15.93
C GLU A 84 11.59 -1.38 -14.46
N ASP A 85 12.75 -1.00 -13.93
CA ASP A 85 12.85 -0.50 -12.55
C ASP A 85 12.08 0.82 -12.43
N LEU A 86 11.25 0.93 -11.38
CA LEU A 86 10.57 2.19 -11.07
C LEU A 86 11.53 3.07 -10.28
N LYS A 87 12.16 4.01 -10.99
CA LYS A 87 13.12 4.96 -10.42
C LYS A 87 12.42 6.15 -9.76
N SER A 88 12.93 6.57 -8.60
CA SER A 88 12.42 7.72 -7.82
C SER A 88 10.89 7.77 -7.80
N TRP A 89 10.26 6.71 -7.28
CA TRP A 89 8.81 6.56 -7.33
C TRP A 89 8.10 7.73 -6.63
N ARG A 90 7.02 8.19 -7.25
CA ARG A 90 6.18 9.29 -6.76
C ARG A 90 4.72 8.91 -6.92
N VAL A 91 3.93 9.04 -5.86
CA VAL A 91 2.50 8.72 -5.88
C VAL A 91 1.69 9.92 -5.46
N PHE A 92 0.72 10.29 -6.28
CA PHE A 92 -0.31 11.24 -5.91
C PHE A 92 -1.39 10.56 -5.09
N VAL A 93 -1.72 11.14 -3.94
CA VAL A 93 -2.85 10.75 -3.09
C VAL A 93 -3.82 11.92 -3.00
N GLY A 94 -5.03 11.73 -3.54
CA GLY A 94 -6.07 12.75 -3.60
C GLY A 94 -6.88 12.88 -2.31
N PHE A 95 -6.24 13.21 -1.19
CA PHE A 95 -6.91 13.64 0.06
C PHE A 95 -8.01 14.68 -0.22
N LYS A 96 -9.13 14.61 0.52
CA LYS A 96 -10.37 15.35 0.17
C LYS A 96 -11.22 15.85 1.34
N ASN A 97 -10.73 15.69 2.56
CA ASN A 97 -11.41 16.02 3.83
C ASN A 97 -10.54 16.96 4.68
N ASP A 98 -9.87 17.91 4.03
CA ASP A 98 -8.97 18.90 4.65
C ASP A 98 -7.87 18.25 5.52
N GLU A 99 -7.32 17.13 5.06
CA GLU A 99 -6.42 16.31 5.87
C GLU A 99 -5.10 17.02 6.21
N TYR A 100 -4.60 16.73 7.41
CA TYR A 100 -3.20 16.94 7.78
C TYR A 100 -2.50 15.59 7.83
N LEU A 101 -1.39 15.47 7.12
CA LEU A 101 -0.51 14.33 7.25
C LEU A 101 0.48 14.61 8.38
N VAL A 102 0.57 13.71 9.35
CA VAL A 102 1.45 13.84 10.53
C VAL A 102 2.73 13.05 10.35
N SER A 103 2.65 11.86 9.76
CA SER A 103 3.82 11.08 9.37
C SER A 103 3.51 10.16 8.19
N ALA A 104 4.58 9.83 7.45
CA ALA A 104 4.59 8.84 6.38
C ALA A 104 5.85 8.00 6.54
N SER A 105 5.73 6.69 6.71
CA SER A 105 6.92 5.81 6.73
C SER A 105 7.43 5.60 5.31
N ASN A 106 8.74 5.52 5.11
CA ASN A 106 9.35 5.24 3.81
C ASN A 106 9.03 6.29 2.70
N ALA A 107 8.52 7.46 3.08
CA ALA A 107 8.15 8.51 2.14
C ALA A 107 8.25 9.91 2.76
N ILE A 108 8.39 10.91 1.89
CA ILE A 108 8.33 12.34 2.21
C ILE A 108 7.32 13.04 1.29
N LEU A 109 6.95 14.27 1.60
CA LEU A 109 6.20 15.11 0.68
C LEU A 109 7.13 15.61 -0.43
N ALA A 110 6.75 15.38 -1.69
CA ALA A 110 7.59 15.70 -2.84
C ALA A 110 7.71 17.21 -3.12
N ASP A 111 6.85 18.04 -2.50
CA ASP A 111 6.92 19.50 -2.57
C ASP A 111 7.92 20.10 -1.56
N GLY A 112 8.55 19.27 -0.72
CA GLY A 112 9.49 19.69 0.31
C GLY A 112 8.84 20.24 1.57
N THR A 113 7.50 20.22 1.69
CA THR A 113 6.80 20.63 2.90
C THR A 113 7.13 19.68 4.05
N SER A 114 7.35 20.21 5.25
CA SER A 114 7.62 19.41 6.44
C SER A 114 6.34 18.77 7.01
N LEU A 115 6.48 17.58 7.59
CA LEU A 115 5.43 16.95 8.37
C LEU A 115 5.54 17.37 9.85
N PRO A 116 4.43 17.66 10.55
CA PRO A 116 3.04 17.60 10.06
C PRO A 116 2.67 18.76 9.09
N GLY A 117 1.93 18.44 8.03
CA GLY A 117 1.59 19.39 6.96
C GLY A 117 0.18 19.20 6.40
N SER A 118 -0.39 20.26 5.81
CA SER A 118 -1.72 20.22 5.18
C SER A 118 -1.64 19.56 3.81
N VAL A 119 -2.53 18.59 3.54
CA VAL A 119 -2.55 17.80 2.31
C VAL A 119 -3.94 17.71 1.68
N GLY A 120 -4.93 18.48 2.17
CA GLY A 120 -6.36 18.32 1.83
C GLY A 120 -6.76 18.55 0.37
N ASN A 121 -5.88 19.11 -0.47
CA ASN A 121 -6.09 19.23 -1.93
C ASN A 121 -5.41 18.10 -2.71
N GLY A 122 -5.01 17.04 -2.01
CA GLY A 122 -4.10 16.02 -2.50
C GLY A 122 -2.64 16.41 -2.33
N THR A 123 -1.78 15.40 -2.34
CA THR A 123 -0.33 15.58 -2.24
C THR A 123 0.40 14.51 -3.04
N VAL A 124 1.67 14.75 -3.35
CA VAL A 124 2.56 13.77 -3.96
C VAL A 124 3.55 13.29 -2.92
N LEU A 125 3.55 12.00 -2.66
CA LEU A 125 4.53 11.31 -1.83
C LEU A 125 5.69 10.84 -2.71
N ALA A 126 6.91 10.99 -2.24
CA ALA A 126 8.12 10.46 -2.87
C ALA A 126 8.84 9.50 -1.92
N GLY A 127 9.47 8.46 -2.47
CA GLY A 127 10.17 7.47 -1.67
C GLY A 127 11.37 8.00 -0.90
N PHE A 128 11.51 7.58 0.36
CA PHE A 128 12.68 7.87 1.18
C PHE A 128 12.81 6.88 2.36
N PRO A 129 13.95 6.22 2.59
CA PRO A 129 15.20 6.32 1.82
C PRO A 129 15.20 5.43 0.56
N MET A 130 14.23 4.53 0.42
CA MET A 130 14.10 3.67 -0.75
C MET A 130 13.34 4.42 -1.85
N THR A 131 14.09 4.97 -2.80
CA THR A 131 13.56 5.77 -3.92
C THR A 131 13.18 4.92 -5.12
N ASP A 132 13.80 3.74 -5.28
CA ASP A 132 13.65 2.89 -6.45
C ASP A 132 13.05 1.54 -6.09
N LEU A 133 12.24 0.98 -6.99
CA LEU A 133 11.70 -0.38 -6.87
C LEU A 133 12.13 -1.22 -8.09
N LYS A 134 12.77 -2.35 -7.83
CA LYS A 134 13.24 -3.27 -8.87
C LYS A 134 12.08 -4.09 -9.45
N THR A 135 12.33 -4.73 -10.59
CA THR A 135 11.38 -5.63 -11.23
C THR A 135 11.45 -7.04 -10.69
N ALA A 136 10.34 -7.79 -10.83
CA ALA A 136 10.31 -9.23 -10.55
C ALA A 136 11.37 -10.02 -11.33
N ILE A 137 11.70 -9.57 -12.55
CA ILE A 137 12.70 -10.20 -13.43
C ILE A 137 14.09 -10.16 -12.78
N LYS A 138 14.48 -8.98 -12.26
CA LYS A 138 15.80 -8.79 -11.64
C LYS A 138 15.91 -9.39 -10.24
N THR A 139 14.79 -9.58 -9.56
CA THR A 139 14.74 -9.99 -8.14
C THR A 139 14.20 -11.41 -7.92
N ALA A 140 13.84 -12.12 -9.00
CA ALA A 140 13.13 -13.40 -8.92
C ALA A 140 11.84 -13.34 -8.07
N GLY A 141 11.16 -12.20 -8.07
CA GLY A 141 9.92 -12.00 -7.31
C GLY A 141 10.11 -11.62 -5.83
N ASP A 142 11.31 -11.20 -5.41
CA ASP A 142 11.54 -10.72 -4.04
C ASP A 142 10.85 -9.36 -3.79
N LEU A 143 9.71 -9.41 -3.09
CA LEU A 143 8.89 -8.25 -2.75
C LEU A 143 9.64 -7.20 -1.92
N THR A 144 10.68 -7.58 -1.16
CA THR A 144 11.44 -6.60 -0.37
C THR A 144 12.22 -5.59 -1.22
N GLN A 145 12.40 -5.89 -2.50
CA GLN A 145 13.06 -5.03 -3.49
C GLN A 145 12.10 -4.45 -4.54
N MET A 146 10.87 -4.98 -4.62
CA MET A 146 9.86 -4.58 -5.62
C MET A 146 8.72 -3.75 -5.02
N GLU A 147 8.52 -3.81 -3.70
CA GLU A 147 7.42 -3.19 -3.00
C GLU A 147 7.91 -2.24 -1.91
N VAL A 148 7.16 -1.16 -1.70
CA VAL A 148 7.23 -0.37 -0.48
C VAL A 148 5.82 -0.14 0.08
N GLN A 149 5.73 -0.23 1.41
CA GLN A 149 4.55 0.15 2.16
C GLN A 149 4.82 1.44 2.95
N VAL A 150 3.92 2.40 2.76
CA VAL A 150 3.93 3.71 3.39
C VAL A 150 2.80 3.75 4.41
N LYS A 151 3.16 3.67 5.69
CA LYS A 151 2.22 3.83 6.80
C LYS A 151 1.99 5.32 6.98
N LEU A 152 0.76 5.73 6.70
CA LEU A 152 0.31 7.11 6.79
C LEU A 152 -0.47 7.28 8.09
N LEU A 153 -0.07 8.30 8.85
CA LEU A 153 -0.79 8.75 10.02
C LEU A 153 -1.16 10.22 9.83
N GLY A 154 -2.42 10.55 10.05
CA GLY A 154 -2.88 11.92 9.95
C GLY A 154 -4.18 12.22 10.69
N THR A 155 -4.68 13.41 10.42
CA THR A 155 -5.98 13.90 10.88
C THR A 155 -6.82 14.28 9.67
N GLN A 156 -8.11 13.92 9.69
CA GLN A 156 -9.11 14.33 8.70
C GLN A 156 -10.30 14.96 9.41
N PHE A 157 -11.11 15.70 8.67
CA PHE A 157 -12.25 16.42 9.22
C PHE A 157 -13.59 15.90 8.68
N GLY A 158 -14.54 15.71 9.59
CA GLY A 158 -15.95 15.50 9.24
C GLY A 158 -16.34 14.07 8.83
N VAL A 159 -15.39 13.12 8.73
CA VAL A 159 -15.71 11.71 8.43
C VAL A 159 -15.67 10.87 9.71
N ALA A 160 -16.83 10.73 10.37
CA ALA A 160 -16.93 9.92 11.59
C ALA A 160 -16.97 8.41 11.29
N PRO A 161 -16.30 7.56 12.10
CA PRO A 161 -16.51 6.12 12.07
C PRO A 161 -18.02 5.76 12.19
N PRO A 162 -18.52 4.75 11.45
CA PRO A 162 -17.78 3.76 10.67
C PRO A 162 -17.44 4.18 9.22
N LYS A 163 -17.68 5.44 8.82
CA LYS A 163 -17.35 5.89 7.47
C LYS A 163 -15.84 5.96 7.28
N VAL A 164 -15.39 5.56 6.10
CA VAL A 164 -13.96 5.49 5.76
C VAL A 164 -13.54 6.72 4.94
N PRO A 165 -12.54 7.50 5.38
CA PRO A 165 -12.00 8.62 4.61
C PRO A 165 -11.04 8.14 3.52
N LEU A 166 -11.55 7.43 2.50
CA LEU A 166 -10.76 7.07 1.32
C LEU A 166 -10.42 8.33 0.51
N PRO A 167 -9.23 8.42 -0.11
CA PRO A 167 -8.91 9.51 -1.02
C PRO A 167 -9.87 9.51 -2.23
N SER A 168 -9.83 10.59 -3.01
CA SER A 168 -10.62 10.73 -4.24
C SER A 168 -10.02 9.91 -5.39
N ASN A 169 -8.70 9.82 -5.45
CA ASN A 169 -7.94 9.10 -6.46
C ASN A 169 -6.54 8.76 -5.89
N ILE A 170 -5.92 7.72 -6.43
CA ILE A 170 -4.47 7.46 -6.31
C ILE A 170 -3.90 7.23 -7.71
N SER A 171 -2.73 7.80 -7.99
CA SER A 171 -2.06 7.61 -9.28
C SER A 171 -0.55 7.74 -9.15
N LEU A 172 0.18 7.10 -10.06
CA LEU A 172 1.62 7.27 -10.17
C LEU A 172 1.89 8.64 -10.80
N ALA A 173 2.72 9.44 -10.13
CA ALA A 173 3.09 10.78 -10.55
C ALA A 173 4.45 10.82 -11.30
N ASN A 174 5.01 9.66 -11.62
CA ASN A 174 6.18 9.53 -12.49
C ASN A 174 5.78 9.78 -13.94
N ASP A 175 6.64 10.48 -14.67
CA ASP A 175 6.47 10.70 -16.11
C ASP A 175 6.47 9.38 -16.88
N GLY A 176 5.73 9.33 -17.99
CA GLY A 176 5.71 8.17 -18.87
C GLY A 176 4.84 7.00 -18.41
N PHE A 177 3.99 7.21 -17.41
CA PHE A 177 2.99 6.23 -16.97
C PHE A 177 1.57 6.76 -17.13
N VAL A 178 0.64 5.85 -17.42
CA VAL A 178 -0.81 6.11 -17.42
C VAL A 178 -1.47 5.12 -16.46
N CYS A 179 -2.28 5.65 -15.56
CA CYS A 179 -3.07 4.87 -14.62
C CYS A 179 -4.52 4.77 -15.09
N LEU A 180 -5.11 3.59 -14.94
CA LEU A 180 -6.55 3.41 -15.16
C LEU A 180 -7.35 4.08 -14.04
N ASN A 181 -8.68 4.04 -14.13
CA ASN A 181 -9.53 4.50 -13.04
C ASN A 181 -9.33 3.60 -11.81
N ALA A 182 -9.12 4.23 -10.64
CA ALA A 182 -8.98 3.50 -9.40
C ALA A 182 -10.25 2.71 -9.08
N VAL A 183 -10.09 1.44 -8.74
CA VAL A 183 -11.17 0.56 -8.27
C VAL A 183 -11.31 0.78 -6.78
N GLN A 184 -12.50 1.15 -6.33
CA GLN A 184 -12.77 1.47 -4.94
C GLN A 184 -13.58 0.35 -4.26
N GLY A 185 -13.04 -0.19 -3.17
CA GLY A 185 -13.71 -1.09 -2.24
C GLY A 185 -14.27 -0.35 -1.02
N THR A 186 -14.58 -1.09 0.04
CA THR A 186 -15.17 -0.52 1.27
C THR A 186 -14.17 0.32 2.08
N ASN A 187 -12.96 -0.19 2.26
CA ASN A 187 -11.87 0.44 3.02
C ASN A 187 -10.55 0.48 2.25
N GLU A 188 -10.55 0.10 0.97
CA GLU A 188 -9.37 0.05 0.12
C GLU A 188 -9.69 0.64 -1.25
N MET A 189 -8.69 1.19 -1.92
CA MET A 189 -8.74 1.45 -3.36
C MET A 189 -7.42 1.05 -4.00
N HIS A 190 -7.45 0.61 -5.26
CA HIS A 190 -6.26 0.26 -6.00
C HIS A 190 -6.32 0.70 -7.45
N VAL A 191 -5.16 0.80 -8.09
CA VAL A 191 -5.01 1.11 -9.52
C VAL A 191 -3.79 0.41 -10.09
N CYS A 192 -3.86 0.07 -11.37
CA CYS A 192 -2.71 -0.39 -12.15
C CYS A 192 -2.26 0.74 -13.09
N CYS A 193 -0.98 1.07 -13.04
CA CYS A 193 -0.34 2.06 -13.89
C CYS A 193 0.65 1.37 -14.84
N THR A 194 0.53 1.63 -16.13
CA THR A 194 1.37 1.03 -17.16
C THR A 194 2.17 2.09 -17.89
N VAL A 195 3.26 1.71 -18.53
CA VAL A 195 4.05 2.61 -19.38
C VAL A 195 3.15 3.19 -20.48
N ASP A 196 3.21 4.50 -20.67
CA ASP A 196 2.50 5.18 -21.75
C ASP A 196 3.21 4.91 -23.07
N ALA A 197 2.56 4.14 -23.96
CA ALA A 197 3.07 3.84 -25.29
C ALA A 197 3.31 5.08 -26.16
N LYS A 198 2.73 6.23 -25.80
CA LYS A 198 2.91 7.50 -26.53
C LYS A 198 4.04 8.35 -25.96
N PHE A 199 4.55 8.01 -24.77
CA PHE A 199 5.63 8.74 -24.15
C PHE A 199 6.94 8.45 -24.88
N LYS A 200 7.59 9.52 -25.38
CA LYS A 200 8.87 9.44 -26.06
C LYS A 200 9.91 10.15 -25.21
N THR A 201 10.85 9.41 -24.65
CA THR A 201 12.05 9.99 -24.03
C THR A 201 13.12 10.20 -25.09
N ASN A 202 13.78 11.36 -25.08
CA ASN A 202 14.95 11.62 -25.93
C ASN A 202 16.26 11.07 -25.33
N ILE A 203 16.18 10.40 -24.18
CA ILE A 203 17.33 9.90 -23.43
C ILE A 203 17.39 8.39 -23.68
N THR A 204 18.39 7.98 -24.47
CA THR A 204 18.64 6.61 -24.92
C THR A 204 19.68 5.88 -24.07
N VAL A 205 20.13 6.50 -22.97
CA VAL A 205 21.12 5.91 -22.08
C VAL A 205 20.39 5.30 -20.89
N ASP A 206 20.71 4.06 -20.57
CA ASP A 206 20.32 3.37 -19.33
C ASP A 206 21.12 4.01 -18.18
N ASP A 207 20.85 5.29 -17.92
CA ASP A 207 21.49 6.08 -16.90
C ASP A 207 20.87 5.77 -15.55
N GLU A 208 21.70 5.72 -14.51
CA GLU A 208 21.26 5.55 -13.12
C GLU A 208 20.33 6.70 -12.66
N PHE A 209 20.34 7.83 -13.38
CA PHE A 209 19.59 9.04 -13.05
C PHE A 209 18.46 9.30 -14.04
N LEU A 210 17.31 9.69 -13.49
CA LEU A 210 16.19 10.19 -14.29
C LEU A 210 16.56 11.48 -15.05
N PRO A 211 15.88 11.78 -16.16
CA PRO A 211 16.00 13.05 -16.86
C PRO A 211 15.83 14.24 -15.91
N ARG A 212 16.69 15.26 -16.04
CA ARG A 212 16.57 16.49 -15.25
C ARG A 212 15.25 17.20 -15.56
N GLN A 213 14.57 17.64 -14.51
CA GLN A 213 13.32 18.38 -14.55
C GLN A 213 13.55 19.86 -14.24
N ASN A 214 12.56 20.69 -14.56
CA ASN A 214 12.58 22.10 -14.19
C ASN A 214 12.65 22.23 -12.66
N GLY A 215 13.66 22.97 -12.18
CA GLY A 215 13.92 23.16 -10.75
C GLY A 215 14.96 22.21 -10.17
N ASP A 216 15.43 21.21 -10.91
CA ASP A 216 16.50 20.32 -10.44
C ASP A 216 17.81 21.09 -10.23
N LEU A 217 18.42 20.87 -9.06
CA LEU A 217 19.71 21.43 -8.71
C LEU A 217 20.82 20.42 -8.94
N THR A 218 21.88 20.84 -9.64
CA THR A 218 23.14 20.12 -9.70
C THR A 218 24.02 20.61 -8.54
N ILE A 219 24.31 19.71 -7.59
CA ILE A 219 25.22 19.98 -6.48
C ILE A 219 26.52 19.22 -6.75
N MET A 220 27.59 19.95 -6.98
CA MET A 220 28.94 19.41 -7.11
C MET A 220 29.75 19.80 -5.88
N TYR A 221 30.52 18.87 -5.32
CA TYR A 221 31.46 19.17 -4.24
C TYR A 221 32.86 18.79 -4.70
N ASP A 222 33.79 19.72 -4.55
CA ASP A 222 35.22 19.50 -4.78
C ASP A 222 35.94 19.54 -3.43
N VAL A 223 36.61 18.45 -3.07
CA VAL A 223 37.31 18.34 -1.79
C VAL A 223 38.67 19.04 -1.91
N THR A 224 38.80 20.21 -1.28
CA THR A 224 39.98 21.07 -1.42
C THR A 224 41.07 20.77 -0.39
N ASN A 225 40.71 20.18 0.75
CA ASN A 225 41.65 19.80 1.80
C ASN A 225 41.06 18.68 2.68
N THR A 226 41.87 17.67 3.02
CA THR A 226 41.50 16.54 3.88
C THR A 226 42.42 16.46 5.09
N GLN A 227 41.86 16.27 6.28
CA GLN A 227 42.57 15.89 7.51
C GLN A 227 42.02 14.54 8.02
N ASP A 228 42.57 14.02 9.11
CA ASP A 228 42.29 12.66 9.60
C ASP A 228 40.80 12.38 9.87
N SER A 229 40.00 13.38 10.25
CA SER A 229 38.58 13.21 10.61
C SER A 229 37.60 14.19 9.96
N ASN A 230 38.08 15.09 9.10
CA ASN A 230 37.25 16.08 8.41
C ASN A 230 37.87 16.53 7.08
N TYR A 231 37.04 17.14 6.24
CA TYR A 231 37.47 17.70 4.97
C TYR A 231 36.79 19.05 4.73
N TRP A 232 37.46 19.90 3.96
CA TRP A 232 36.88 21.10 3.38
C TRP A 232 36.47 20.78 1.95
N ALA A 233 35.25 21.14 1.58
CA ALA A 233 34.78 21.03 0.22
C ALA A 233 34.24 22.38 -0.28
N GLN A 234 34.60 22.72 -1.51
CA GLN A 234 33.94 23.78 -2.25
C GLN A 234 32.68 23.20 -2.89
N VAL A 235 31.51 23.68 -2.46
CA VAL A 235 30.23 23.24 -2.98
C VAL A 235 29.77 24.23 -4.04
N THR A 236 29.54 23.73 -5.25
CA THR A 236 28.95 24.46 -6.36
C THR A 236 27.52 23.97 -6.55
N ILE A 237 26.56 24.87 -6.40
CA ILE A 237 25.13 24.59 -6.63
C ILE A 237 24.74 25.33 -7.90
N ALA A 238 24.29 24.59 -8.91
CA ALA A 238 23.87 25.16 -10.18
C ALA A 238 22.46 24.69 -10.53
N ASN A 239 21.63 25.62 -11.02
CA ASN A 239 20.33 25.30 -11.61
C ASN A 239 20.46 25.43 -13.13
N HIS A 240 20.48 24.29 -13.83
CA HIS A 240 20.58 24.25 -15.28
C HIS A 240 19.19 24.10 -15.90
N ASN A 241 18.32 25.06 -15.62
CA ASN A 241 16.96 25.07 -16.12
C ASN A 241 16.97 25.29 -17.66
N PRO A 242 16.46 24.34 -18.48
CA PRO A 242 16.28 24.56 -19.90
C PRO A 242 15.16 25.56 -20.22
#